data_AF-A0A8K0RAF7-F1
#
_entry.id   AF-A0A8K0RAF7-F1
#
_cell.length_a   1.000
_cell.length_b   1.000
_cell.length_c   1.000
_cell.angle_alpha   90.00
_cell.angle_beta   90.00
_cell.angle_gamma   90.00
#
_symmetry.space_group_name_H-M   'P 1'
#
loop_
_entity.id
_entity.type
_entity.pdbx_description
1 polymer ?
#
loop_
_entity_poly.entity_id
_entity_poly.type
_entity_poly.pdbx_seq_one_letter_code
_entity_poly.pdbx_strand_id
1 'polypeptide(L)'
;MSNLLKPKHLLPIFNLFAIGGSTYYLQSKIAYNLEEQEARLDEIEGTLRGHIGLIEDALDRIEGKKDGKKMEELYGKRGRDEKKGK
;
A
#
# COMPACT_ATOMS: atom_id res chain seq x y z
N MET A 1 50.11 -5.47 11.53
CA MET A 1 48.94 -5.21 10.66
C MET A 1 48.96 -6.20 9.50
N SER A 2 47.79 -6.55 8.93
CA SER A 2 47.57 -7.38 7.72
C SER A 2 47.43 -8.92 7.83
N ASN A 3 46.66 -9.44 8.81
CA ASN A 3 46.08 -10.80 8.70
C ASN A 3 44.65 -10.83 8.11
N LEU A 4 43.98 -9.66 8.03
CA LEU A 4 42.61 -9.53 7.55
C LEU A 4 42.49 -9.56 6.01
N LEU A 5 43.57 -9.26 5.30
CA LEU A 5 43.64 -9.22 3.83
C LEU A 5 44.00 -10.58 3.21
N LYS A 6 44.08 -11.66 4.00
CA LYS A 6 44.33 -13.00 3.46
C LYS A 6 43.07 -13.52 2.74
N PRO A 7 43.20 -14.21 1.58
CA PRO A 7 42.07 -14.69 0.78
C PRO A 7 41.05 -15.50 1.59
N LYS A 8 41.54 -16.25 2.59
CA LYS A 8 40.74 -17.10 3.49
C LYS A 8 39.73 -16.32 4.35
N HIS A 9 39.98 -15.04 4.62
CA HIS A 9 39.07 -14.15 5.34
C HIS A 9 38.36 -13.14 4.42
N LEU A 10 38.89 -12.90 3.22
CA LEU A 10 38.32 -11.96 2.25
C LEU A 10 37.05 -12.52 1.58
N LEU A 11 37.04 -13.81 1.25
CA LEU A 11 35.88 -14.49 0.66
C LEU A 11 34.61 -14.45 1.55
N PRO A 12 34.67 -14.81 2.85
CA PRO A 12 33.48 -14.73 3.70
C PRO A 12 33.02 -13.28 3.94
N ILE A 13 33.95 -12.32 4.00
CA ILE A 13 33.60 -10.89 4.08
C ILE A 13 32.86 -10.45 2.82
N PHE A 14 33.36 -10.78 1.63
CA PHE A 14 32.71 -10.45 0.37
C PHE A 14 31.31 -11.09 0.26
N ASN A 15 31.17 -12.35 0.66
CA ASN A 15 29.87 -13.02 0.69
C ASN A 15 28.90 -12.33 1.66
N LEU A 16 29.36 -11.90 2.83
CA LEU A 16 28.53 -11.17 3.78
C LEU A 16 28.07 -9.82 3.21
N PHE A 17 28.96 -9.09 2.53
CA PHE A 17 28.61 -7.85 1.84
C PHE A 17 27.66 -8.09 0.66
N ALA A 18 27.87 -9.17 -0.11
CA ALA A 18 26.99 -9.53 -1.22
C ALA A 18 25.58 -9.85 -0.72
N ILE A 19 25.45 -10.70 0.31
CA ILE A 19 24.17 -11.06 0.91
C ILE A 19 23.51 -9.85 1.57
N GLY A 20 24.26 -9.07 2.35
CA GLY A 20 23.75 -7.87 3.00
C GLY A 20 23.28 -6.82 1.99
N GLY A 21 24.09 -6.57 0.96
CA GLY A 21 23.76 -5.64 -0.12
C GLY A 21 22.55 -6.10 -0.95
N SER A 22 22.47 -7.37 -1.32
CA SER A 22 21.30 -7.91 -2.04
C SER A 22 20.04 -7.87 -1.19
N THR A 23 20.15 -8.15 0.11
CA THR A 23 19.01 -8.12 1.04
C THR A 23 18.48 -6.71 1.20
N TYR A 24 19.37 -5.74 1.41
CA TYR A 24 19.00 -4.32 1.49
C TYR A 24 18.35 -3.82 0.20
N TYR A 25 18.92 -4.20 -0.96
CA TYR A 25 18.34 -3.87 -2.26
C TYR A 25 16.93 -4.46 -2.44
N LEU A 26 16.76 -5.76 -2.14
CA LEU A 26 15.46 -6.43 -2.20
C LEU A 26 14.44 -5.79 -1.24
N GLN A 27 14.86 -5.47 -0.02
CA GLN A 27 14.00 -4.77 0.95
C GLN A 27 13.50 -3.45 0.40
N SER A 28 14.36 -2.65 -0.24
CA SER A 28 13.98 -1.38 -0.83
C SER A 28 12.94 -1.54 -1.96
N LYS A 29 13.09 -2.59 -2.79
CA LYS A 29 12.13 -2.91 -3.85
C LYS A 29 10.79 -3.40 -3.32
N ILE A 30 10.79 -4.20 -2.26
CA ILE A 30 9.56 -4.64 -1.61
C ILE A 30 8.81 -3.45 -1.03
N ALA A 31 9.50 -2.54 -0.32
CA ALA A 31 8.88 -1.35 0.24
C ALA A 31 8.22 -0.47 -0.84
N TYR A 32 8.94 -0.22 -1.95
CA TYR A 32 8.40 0.53 -3.07
C TYR A 32 7.18 -0.15 -3.71
N ASN A 33 7.25 -1.46 -3.94
CA ASN A 33 6.14 -2.20 -4.53
C ASN A 33 4.91 -2.20 -3.63
N LEU A 34 5.09 -2.25 -2.30
CA LEU A 34 3.98 -2.15 -1.35
C LEU A 34 3.31 -0.79 -1.43
N GLU A 35 4.09 0.30 -1.44
CA GLU A 35 3.56 1.67 -1.60
C GLU A 35 2.79 1.83 -2.92
N GLU A 36 3.32 1.29 -4.02
CA GLU A 36 2.65 1.33 -5.31
C GLU A 36 1.35 0.49 -5.32
N GLN A 37 1.36 -0.67 -4.65
CA GLN A 37 0.16 -1.50 -4.52
C GLN A 37 -0.91 -0.84 -3.65
N GLU A 38 -0.53 -0.20 -2.55
CA GLU A 38 -1.44 0.57 -1.71
C GLU A 38 -2.09 1.70 -2.50
N ALA A 39 -1.30 2.46 -3.27
CA ALA A 39 -1.84 3.52 -4.13
C ALA A 39 -2.83 2.98 -5.18
N ARG A 40 -2.49 1.87 -5.85
CA ARG A 40 -3.39 1.23 -6.84
C ARG A 40 -4.67 0.70 -6.18
N LEU A 41 -4.57 0.17 -4.97
CA LEU A 41 -5.73 -0.33 -4.23
C LEU A 41 -6.65 0.82 -3.79
N ASP A 42 -6.08 1.96 -3.39
CA ASP A 42 -6.87 3.16 -3.05
C ASP A 42 -7.62 3.71 -4.28
N GLU A 43 -6.97 3.75 -5.45
CA GLU A 43 -7.63 4.13 -6.71
C GLU A 43 -8.80 3.19 -7.06
N ILE A 44 -8.60 1.87 -6.88
CA ILE A 44 -9.64 0.86 -7.11
C ILE A 44 -10.77 1.02 -6.08
N GLU A 45 -10.45 1.21 -4.79
CA GLU A 45 -11.45 1.43 -3.74
C GLU A 45 -12.27 2.70 -4.02
N GLY A 46 -11.62 3.80 -4.40
CA GLY A 46 -12.28 5.03 -4.81
C GLY A 46 -13.25 4.83 -5.97
N THR A 47 -12.83 4.06 -6.98
CA THR A 47 -13.68 3.71 -8.14
C THR A 47 -14.86 2.84 -7.74
N LEU A 48 -14.65 1.80 -6.94
CA LEU A 48 -15.72 0.93 -6.44
C LEU A 48 -16.72 1.70 -5.60
N ARG A 49 -16.25 2.61 -4.74
CA ARG A 49 -17.11 3.49 -3.94
C ARG A 49 -17.95 4.42 -4.84
N GLY A 50 -17.36 4.96 -5.91
CA GLY A 50 -18.10 5.74 -6.90
C GLY A 50 -19.24 4.93 -7.55
N HIS A 51 -18.96 3.70 -7.97
CA HIS A 51 -19.98 2.81 -8.54
C HIS A 51 -21.06 2.42 -7.54
N ILE A 52 -20.71 2.13 -6.28
CA ILE A 52 -21.67 1.87 -5.20
C ILE A 52 -22.61 3.06 -5.05
N GLY A 53 -22.10 4.29 -5.08
CA GLY A 53 -22.93 5.50 -5.05
C GLY A 53 -23.94 5.61 -6.18
N LEU A 54 -23.56 5.23 -7.40
CA LEU A 54 -24.48 5.22 -8.54
C LEU A 54 -25.58 4.15 -8.37
N ILE A 55 -25.23 2.99 -7.82
CA ILE A 55 -26.18 1.91 -7.53
C ILE A 55 -27.15 2.34 -6.42
N GLU A 56 -26.65 2.95 -5.35
CA GLU A 56 -27.52 3.44 -4.26
C GLU A 56 -28.47 4.54 -4.74
N ASP A 57 -28.02 5.50 -5.55
CA ASP A 57 -28.92 6.50 -6.15
C ASP A 57 -29.97 5.84 -7.08
N ALA A 58 -29.59 4.83 -7.85
CA ALA A 58 -30.55 4.08 -8.67
C ALA A 58 -31.59 3.34 -7.82
N LEU A 59 -31.17 2.72 -6.71
CA LEU A 59 -32.06 2.05 -5.77
C LEU A 59 -33.00 3.04 -5.08
N ASP A 60 -32.51 4.19 -4.60
CA ASP A 60 -33.32 5.24 -3.98
C ASP A 60 -34.41 5.75 -4.93
N ARG A 61 -34.11 5.86 -6.24
CA ARG A 61 -35.10 6.24 -7.27
C ARG A 61 -36.16 5.15 -7.48
N ILE A 62 -35.78 3.87 -7.43
CA ILE A 62 -36.71 2.74 -7.60
C ILE A 62 -37.60 2.57 -6.35
N GLU A 63 -37.01 2.67 -5.16
CA GLU A 63 -37.71 2.48 -3.88
C GLU A 63 -38.46 3.72 -3.40
N GLY A 64 -38.21 4.89 -4.00
CA GLY A 64 -38.83 6.17 -3.63
C GLY A 64 -38.40 6.70 -2.26
N LYS A 65 -37.43 6.05 -1.60
CA LYS A 65 -36.85 6.46 -0.32
C LYS A 65 -35.53 7.17 -0.61
N LYS A 66 -35.52 8.51 -0.54
CA LYS A 66 -34.27 9.27 -0.59
C LYS A 66 -33.58 9.19 0.76
N ASP A 67 -32.54 8.37 0.88
CA ASP A 67 -31.71 8.34 2.08
C ASP A 67 -30.26 8.72 1.75
N GLY A 68 -30.11 9.95 1.24
CA GLY A 68 -28.82 10.49 0.76
C GLY A 68 -27.73 10.63 1.83
N LYS A 69 -27.99 10.25 3.08
CA LYS A 69 -26.98 10.21 4.17
C LYS A 69 -26.34 8.84 4.35
N LYS A 70 -26.97 7.77 3.82
CA LYS A 70 -26.51 6.38 3.97
C LYS A 70 -25.17 6.13 3.29
N MET A 71 -24.96 6.71 2.10
CA MET A 71 -23.69 6.71 1.36
C MET A 71 -22.53 7.26 2.19
N GLU A 72 -22.69 8.46 2.77
CA GLU A 72 -21.63 9.12 3.52
C GLU A 72 -21.36 8.44 4.86
N GLU A 73 -22.39 7.85 5.48
CA GLU A 73 -22.27 7.16 6.76
C GLU A 73 -21.59 5.79 6.65
N LEU A 74 -21.97 4.99 5.65
CA LEU A 74 -21.45 3.63 5.43
C LEU A 74 -20.12 3.64 4.66
N TYR A 75 -20.01 4.54 3.69
CA TYR A 75 -18.90 4.59 2.74
C TYR A 75 -18.26 5.98 2.69
N GLY A 76 -18.25 6.78 3.76
CA GLY A 76 -17.52 8.06 3.79
C GLY A 76 -16.34 8.09 4.76
N LYS A 77 -16.24 7.11 5.66
CA LYS A 77 -15.36 7.18 6.85
C LYS A 77 -13.91 6.73 6.60
N ARG A 78 -13.66 5.65 5.85
CA ARG A 78 -12.30 5.07 5.73
C ARG A 78 -11.22 6.01 5.17
N GLY A 79 -11.48 6.76 4.08
CA GLY A 79 -10.49 7.71 3.52
C GLY A 79 -10.30 9.03 4.29
N ARG A 80 -11.08 9.32 5.34
CA ARG A 80 -10.92 10.55 6.15
C ARG A 80 -10.07 10.34 7.39
N ASP A 81 -9.99 9.12 7.91
CA ASP A 81 -9.20 8.83 9.11
C ASP A 81 -7.68 8.83 8.81
N GLU A 82 -7.26 8.52 7.58
CA GLU A 82 -5.86 8.68 7.15
C GLU A 82 -5.38 10.14 7.13
N LYS A 83 -6.28 11.10 6.88
CA LYS A 83 -5.94 12.54 6.92
C LYS A 83 -5.86 13.11 8.34
N LYS A 84 -6.35 12.41 9.36
CA LYS A 84 -6.31 12.87 10.76
C LYS A 84 -5.10 12.38 11.54
N GLY A 85 -4.26 11.52 10.94
CA GLY A 85 -3.11 10.89 11.58
C GLY A 85 -1.73 11.42 11.16
N LYS A 86 -1.63 12.62 10.57
CA LYS A 86 -0.34 13.31 10.33
C LYS A 86 -0.25 14.58 11.15
#